data_AF-A0A356Z828-F1
#
_entry.id   AF-A0A356Z828-F1
#
_cell.length_a   1.000
_cell.length_b   1.000
_cell.length_c   1.000
_cell.angle_alpha   90.00
_cell.angle_beta   90.00
_cell.angle_gamma   90.00
#
_symmetry.space_group_name_H-M   'P 1'
#
loop_
_entity.id
_entity.type
_entity.pdbx_description
1 polymer ?
#
loop_
_entity_poly.entity_id
_entity_poly.type
_entity_poly.pdbx_seq_one_letter_code
_entity_poly.pdbx_strand_id
1 'polypeptide(L)' 'MREPDGYREQLERLAERFPGREVLTLSEVCKMFGCHRQTILADRTFPAKRIGNKGKYYISIVGLARWMMTR' A
#
# COMPACT_ATOMS: atom_id res chain seq x y z
N MET A 1 18.56 -3.31 6.75
CA MET A 1 17.80 -3.82 5.58
C MET A 1 18.02 -2.82 4.45
N ARG A 2 18.56 -3.26 3.30
CA ARG A 2 18.85 -2.39 2.14
C ARG A 2 17.53 -1.89 1.51
N GLU A 3 17.49 -0.65 1.03
CA GLU A 3 16.36 -0.16 0.23
C GLU A 3 16.24 -1.02 -1.05
N PRO A 4 15.06 -1.54 -1.42
CA PRO A 4 14.87 -2.24 -2.69
C PRO A 4 15.17 -1.31 -3.88
N ASP A 5 15.71 -1.88 -4.96
CA ASP A 5 15.90 -1.12 -6.21
C ASP A 5 14.54 -0.61 -6.71
N GLY A 6 14.49 0.64 -7.16
CA GLY A 6 13.25 1.30 -7.58
C GLY A 6 12.33 1.82 -6.45
N TYR A 7 12.67 1.57 -5.18
CA TYR A 7 11.84 2.03 -4.04
C TYR A 7 11.59 3.54 -4.03
N ARG A 8 12.62 4.35 -4.28
CA ARG A 8 12.48 5.82 -4.25
C ARG A 8 11.59 6.33 -5.38
N GLU A 9 11.81 5.87 -6.60
CA GLU A 9 10.98 6.22 -7.75
C GLU A 9 9.52 5.80 -7.53
N GLN A 10 9.30 4.61 -6.97
CA GLN A 10 7.95 4.15 -6.66
C GLN A 10 7.29 4.96 -5.54
N LEU A 11 8.06 5.38 -4.54
CA LEU A 11 7.58 6.24 -3.47
C LEU A 11 7.18 7.63 -4.01
N GLU A 12 8.01 8.21 -4.87
CA GLU A 12 7.73 9.50 -5.53
C GLU A 12 6.45 9.42 -6.36
N ARG A 13 6.30 8.40 -7.22
CA ARG A 13 5.07 8.18 -8.00
C ARG A 13 3.83 8.04 -7.13
N LEU A 14 3.93 7.37 -5.99
CA LEU A 14 2.82 7.24 -5.04
C LEU A 14 2.52 8.56 -4.33
N ALA A 15 3.54 9.35 -3.99
CA ALA A 15 3.38 10.66 -3.37
C ALA A 15 2.74 11.68 -4.34
N GLU A 16 3.12 11.65 -5.62
CA GLU A 16 2.50 12.45 -6.67
C GLU A 16 1.04 12.06 -6.91
N ARG A 17 0.74 10.75 -6.91
CA ARG A 17 -0.62 10.24 -7.09
C ARG A 17 -1.54 10.54 -5.90
N PHE A 18 -0.99 10.60 -4.70
CA PHE A 18 -1.72 10.82 -3.45
C PHE A 18 -1.09 11.96 -2.64
N PRO A 19 -1.17 13.21 -3.13
CA PRO A 19 -0.46 14.34 -2.54
C PRO A 19 -0.94 14.61 -1.10
N GLY A 20 0.01 14.78 -0.19
CA GLY A 20 -0.25 15.05 1.23
C GLY A 20 -0.85 13.89 2.02
N ARG A 21 -0.91 12.69 1.46
CA ARG A 21 -1.41 11.49 2.13
C ARG A 21 -0.25 10.68 2.69
N GLU A 22 -0.35 10.23 3.94
CA GLU A 22 0.61 9.28 4.51
C GLU A 22 0.09 7.83 4.48
N VAL A 23 -1.23 7.68 4.49
CA VAL A 23 -1.94 6.41 4.52
C VAL A 23 -3.07 6.38 3.50
N LEU A 24 -3.27 5.20 2.91
CA LEU A 24 -4.35 4.88 2.00
C LEU A 24 -5.30 3.87 2.63
N THR A 25 -6.55 3.94 2.25
CA THR A 25 -7.56 2.94 2.58
C THR A 25 -7.46 1.75 1.62
N LEU A 26 -7.97 0.61 2.06
CA LEU A 26 -7.99 -0.59 1.22
C LEU A 26 -8.78 -0.39 -0.07
N SER A 27 -9.82 0.44 -0.06
CA SER A 27 -10.61 0.76 -1.27
C SER A 27 -9.80 1.55 -2.29
N GLU A 28 -9.01 2.54 -1.85
CA GLU A 28 -8.13 3.31 -2.74
C GLU A 28 -7.08 2.41 -3.38
N VAL A 29 -6.49 1.51 -2.60
CA VAL A 29 -5.51 0.55 -3.10
C VAL A 29 -6.16 -0.47 -4.06
N CYS A 30 -7.33 -1.01 -3.74
CA CYS A 30 -8.07 -1.90 -4.64
C CYS A 30 -8.36 -1.22 -5.98
N LYS A 31 -8.79 0.04 -5.95
CA LYS A 31 -9.02 0.85 -7.16
C LYS A 31 -7.72 1.09 -7.93
N MET A 32 -6.60 1.28 -7.24
CA MET A 32 -5.29 1.47 -7.85
C MET A 32 -4.83 0.22 -8.62
N PHE A 33 -5.03 -0.97 -8.06
CA PHE A 33 -4.59 -2.24 -8.67
C PHE A 33 -5.66 -2.94 -9.51
N GLY A 34 -6.89 -2.42 -9.55
CA GLY A 34 -8.00 -3.04 -10.28
C GLY A 34 -8.40 -4.40 -9.74
N CYS A 35 -8.25 -4.65 -8.43
CA CYS A 35 -8.51 -5.95 -7.82
C CYS A 35 -9.49 -5.88 -6.66
N HIS A 36 -10.07 -7.03 -6.31
CA HIS A 36 -11.00 -7.14 -5.18
C HIS A 36 -10.27 -7.14 -3.84
N ARG A 37 -10.96 -6.65 -2.82
CA ARG A 37 -10.48 -6.60 -1.44
C ARG A 37 -9.95 -7.95 -0.93
N GLN A 38 -10.66 -9.04 -1.23
CA GLN A 38 -10.26 -10.38 -0.80
C GLN A 38 -8.93 -10.82 -1.43
N THR A 39 -8.68 -10.44 -2.68
CA THR A 39 -7.42 -10.72 -3.38
C THR A 39 -6.23 -10.07 -2.68
N ILE A 40 -6.37 -8.80 -2.26
CA ILE A 40 -5.31 -8.11 -1.51
C ILE A 40 -5.13 -8.72 -0.13
N LEU A 41 -6.21 -8.98 0.60
CA LEU A 41 -6.13 -9.49 1.97
C LEU A 41 -5.70 -10.96 2.06
N ALA A 42 -5.79 -11.72 0.96
CA ALA A 42 -5.23 -13.07 0.87
C ALA A 42 -3.70 -13.05 0.85
N ASP A 43 -3.08 -11.95 0.38
CA ASP A 43 -1.64 -11.78 0.43
C ASP A 43 -1.19 -11.36 1.85
N ARG A 44 -0.57 -12.30 2.56
CA ARG A 44 -0.06 -12.08 3.92
C ARG A 44 1.14 -11.13 3.99
N THR A 45 1.80 -10.87 2.87
CA THR A 45 2.92 -9.92 2.78
C THR A 45 2.43 -8.49 2.57
N PHE A 46 1.16 -8.32 2.20
CA PHE A 46 0.59 -7.01 1.90
C PHE A 46 0.57 -6.11 3.16
N PRO A 47 1.05 -4.85 3.06
CA PRO A 47 1.30 -3.98 4.22
C PRO A 47 0.03 -3.31 4.77
N ALA A 48 -1.05 -4.08 4.96
CA ALA A 48 -2.30 -3.60 5.52
C ALA A 48 -2.31 -3.70 7.04
N LYS A 49 -2.57 -2.58 7.72
CA LYS A 49 -2.80 -2.53 9.16
C LYS A 49 -4.29 -2.35 9.46
N ARG A 50 -4.86 -3.27 10.23
CA ARG A 50 -6.24 -3.15 10.72
C ARG A 50 -6.29 -2.22 11.92
N ILE A 51 -7.13 -1.20 11.89
CA ILE A 51 -7.34 -0.28 13.03
C ILE A 51 -8.76 -0.44 13.57
N GLY A 52 -8.83 -0.86 14.84
CA GLY A 52 -10.08 -1.07 15.58
C GLY A 52 -10.89 -2.28 15.12
N ASN A 53 -12.07 -2.44 15.74
CA ASN A 53 -12.95 -3.59 15.52
C ASN A 53 -13.85 -3.46 14.27
N LYS A 54 -13.87 -2.29 13.62
CA LYS A 54 -14.76 -2.01 12.46
C LYS A 54 -14.19 -2.44 11.10
N GLY A 55 -13.15 -3.28 11.07
CA GLY A 55 -12.63 -3.83 9.81
C GLY A 55 -12.02 -2.81 8.83
N LYS A 56 -11.63 -1.63 9.34
CA LYS A 56 -10.91 -0.60 8.56
C LYS A 56 -9.44 -0.96 8.45
N TYR A 57 -8.89 -0.82 7.26
CA TYR A 57 -7.49 -1.09 6.95
C TYR A 57 -6.84 0.17 6.43
N TYR A 58 -5.64 0.43 6.93
CA TYR A 58 -4.77 1.51 6.50
C TYR A 58 -3.47 0.92 5.97
N ILE A 59 -3.03 1.47 4.85
CA ILE A 59 -1.83 1.07 4.13
C ILE A 59 -0.94 2.30 4.09
N SER A 60 0.24 2.26 4.71
CA SER A 60 1.16 3.39 4.60
C SER A 60 1.72 3.47 3.19
N ILE A 61 1.88 4.68 2.64
CA ILE A 61 2.46 4.87 1.30
C ILE A 61 3.87 4.26 1.24
N VAL A 62 4.68 4.47 2.27
CA VAL A 62 6.02 3.87 2.43
C VAL A 62 5.96 2.34 2.41
N GLY A 63 5.02 1.75 3.15
CA GLY A 63 4.86 0.29 3.20
C GLY A 63 4.45 -0.27 1.84
N LEU A 64 3.52 0.40 1.18
CA LEU A 64 3.06 0.04 -0.16
C LEU A 64 4.18 0.12 -1.20
N ALA A 65 4.94 1.23 -1.22
CA ALA A 65 6.08 1.41 -2.11
C ALA A 65 7.10 0.28 -1.96
N ARG A 66 7.45 -0.06 -0.72
CA ARG A 66 8.39 -1.16 -0.43
C ARG A 66 7.84 -2.51 -0.90
N TRP A 67 6.59 -2.82 -0.57
CA TRP A 67 5.96 -4.08 -0.98
C TRP A 67 5.92 -4.24 -2.51
N MET A 68 5.64 -3.15 -3.24
CA MET A 68 5.64 -3.17 -4.71
C MET A 68 7.01 -3.50 -5.32
N MET A 69 8.11 -3.15 -4.65
CA MET A 69 9.48 -3.39 -5.14
C MET A 69 10.15 -4.64 -4.54
N THR A 70 9.50 -5.32 -3.60
CA THR A 70 10.03 -6.53 -2.95
C THR A 70 9.34 -7.81 -3.43
N ARG A 71 8.42 -7.67 -4.40
CA ARG A 71 7.74 -8.79 -5.05
C ARG A 71 8.55 -9.38 -6.18
#